data_AF-A0A7J4S6K1-F1
#
_entry.id   AF-A0A7J4S6K1-F1
#
_cell.length_a   1.000
_cell.length_b   1.000
_cell.length_c   1.000
_cell.angle_alpha   90.00
_cell.angle_beta   90.00
_cell.angle_gamma   90.00
#
_symmetry.space_group_name_H-M   'P 1'
#
loop_
_entity.id
_entity.type
_entity.pdbx_description
1 polymer ?
#
loop_
_entity_poly.entity_id
_entity_poly.type
_entity_poly.pdbx_seq_one_letter_code
_entity_poly.pdbx_strand_id
1 'polypeptide(L)'
;MEVHRLSTEDVSGIREAVPEDTRTPRILCWNCRRLTPFHEERCEFCGARFAGATGGAYRNPRPTVPAVPSDDEELAEARRSLLQLFEDLQRVHDVSSAHHYDPVRGEETITLFQCPSCGRFVAEDADECACGVRFAPATGLSVCPECGAQVPGGADLCPVCRGHPETTGSEVAYACPLCGSEVSADAVRCSCGARFEA
;
A
#
# COMPACT_ATOMS: atom_id res chain seq x y z
N MET A 1 -28.29 42.90 53.37
CA MET A 1 -29.08 41.68 53.59
C MET A 1 -29.35 41.09 52.22
N GLU A 2 -28.86 39.95 51.79
CA GLU A 2 -28.02 38.91 52.38
C GLU A 2 -27.48 38.17 51.15
N VAL A 3 -26.18 38.26 50.86
CA VAL A 3 -25.58 37.48 49.78
C VAL A 3 -25.23 36.11 50.33
N HIS A 4 -26.11 35.14 50.09
CA HIS A 4 -25.83 33.74 50.39
C HIS A 4 -24.59 33.31 49.59
N ARG A 5 -23.49 33.09 50.31
CA ARG A 5 -22.32 32.35 49.82
C ARG A 5 -22.78 30.92 49.57
N LEU A 6 -22.93 30.54 48.30
CA LEU A 6 -22.99 29.15 47.90
C LEU A 6 -21.56 28.64 47.78
N SER A 7 -21.22 27.73 48.68
CA SER A 7 -19.93 27.05 48.76
C SER A 7 -19.59 26.36 47.44
N THR A 8 -18.41 26.65 46.90
CA THR A 8 -17.77 25.90 45.80
C THR A 8 -17.16 24.62 46.34
N GLU A 9 -18.00 23.71 46.81
CA GLU A 9 -17.60 22.38 47.25
C GLU A 9 -18.66 21.41 46.78
N ASP A 10 -18.74 21.15 45.46
CA ASP A 10 -19.41 19.96 44.90
C ASP A 10 -19.23 19.89 43.37
N VAL A 11 -17.97 19.87 42.91
CA VAL A 11 -17.64 19.30 41.59
C VAL A 11 -16.45 18.38 41.75
N SER A 12 -16.61 17.39 42.62
CA SER A 12 -15.71 16.24 42.72
C SER A 12 -16.53 14.98 42.50
N GLY A 13 -16.27 14.30 41.38
CA GLY A 13 -17.07 13.20 40.86
C GLY A 13 -17.81 13.68 39.62
N ILE A 14 -17.43 13.32 38.40
CA ILE A 14 -17.11 11.99 37.93
C ILE A 14 -15.92 12.10 36.97
N ARG A 15 -14.69 11.92 37.47
CA ARG A 15 -13.62 11.44 36.58
C ARG A 15 -13.83 9.93 36.52
N GLU A 16 -14.69 9.50 35.60
CA GLU A 16 -14.71 8.10 35.19
C GLU A 16 -13.26 7.70 34.92
N ALA A 17 -12.78 6.76 35.73
CA ALA A 17 -11.52 6.10 35.49
C ALA A 17 -11.70 5.33 34.19
N VAL A 18 -11.41 6.00 33.07
CA VAL A 18 -11.29 5.37 31.77
C VAL A 18 -10.30 4.22 31.95
N PRO A 19 -10.73 2.96 31.78
CA PRO A 19 -9.89 1.79 32.04
C PRO A 19 -8.59 1.95 31.25
N GLU A 20 -7.44 1.71 31.91
CA GLU A 20 -6.10 1.86 31.34
C GLU A 20 -5.92 1.11 29.99
N ASP A 21 -6.77 0.13 29.73
CA ASP A 21 -6.84 -0.67 28.49
C ASP A 21 -7.17 0.15 27.21
N THR A 22 -7.73 1.35 27.37
CA THR A 22 -8.03 2.25 26.23
C THR A 22 -6.91 3.23 25.90
N ARG A 23 -5.86 3.33 26.73
CA ARG A 23 -4.69 4.19 26.44
C ARG A 23 -3.56 3.47 25.71
N THR A 24 -3.57 2.15 25.70
CA THR A 24 -2.58 1.40 24.94
C THR A 24 -2.94 1.43 23.46
N PRO A 25 -2.05 1.94 22.58
CA PRO A 25 -2.29 1.90 21.15
C PRO A 25 -2.47 0.43 20.71
N ARG A 26 -3.45 0.21 19.83
CA ARG A 26 -3.77 -1.09 19.25
C ARG A 26 -3.59 -1.03 17.75
N ILE A 27 -3.23 -2.16 17.15
CA ILE A 27 -3.03 -2.34 15.72
C ILE A 27 -4.03 -3.37 15.19
N LEU A 28 -4.64 -3.09 14.03
CA LEU A 28 -5.55 -4.03 13.37
C LEU A 28 -4.75 -5.08 12.61
N CYS A 29 -4.95 -6.36 12.93
CA CYS A 29 -4.34 -7.46 12.18
C CYS A 29 -4.94 -7.58 10.78
N TRP A 30 -4.10 -7.51 9.75
CA TRP A 30 -4.52 -7.67 8.36
C TRP A 30 -5.11 -9.06 8.07
N ASN A 31 -4.61 -10.10 8.76
CA ASN A 31 -5.01 -11.49 8.56
C ASN A 31 -6.34 -11.83 9.26
N CYS A 32 -6.47 -11.54 10.56
CA CYS A 32 -7.65 -11.93 11.34
C CYS A 32 -8.61 -10.78 11.70
N ARG A 33 -8.30 -9.54 11.30
CA ARG A 33 -9.11 -8.33 11.52
C ARG A 33 -9.42 -8.00 12.99
N ARG A 34 -8.65 -8.54 13.94
CA ARG A 34 -8.76 -8.22 15.37
C ARG A 34 -7.74 -7.15 15.78
N LEU A 35 -8.08 -6.36 16.79
CA LEU A 35 -7.20 -5.36 17.38
C LEU A 35 -6.27 -6.01 18.40
N THR A 36 -4.97 -5.98 18.13
CA THR A 36 -3.92 -6.53 19.00
C THR A 36 -3.14 -5.37 19.65
N PRO A 37 -2.63 -5.53 20.88
CA PRO A 37 -1.71 -4.57 21.49
C PRO A 37 -0.49 -4.26 20.60
N PHE A 38 -0.12 -2.98 20.50
CA PHE A 38 0.95 -2.52 19.60
C PHE A 38 2.37 -2.99 19.98
N HIS A 39 2.58 -3.49 21.21
CA HIS A 39 3.90 -3.91 21.68
C HIS A 39 4.31 -5.32 21.21
N GLU A 40 3.45 -6.01 20.46
CA GLU A 40 3.72 -7.36 19.94
C GLU A 40 4.17 -7.30 18.47
N GLU A 41 5.22 -8.06 18.12
CA GLU A 41 5.63 -8.23 16.70
C GLU A 41 4.68 -9.15 15.91
N ARG A 42 3.77 -9.83 16.60
CA ARG A 42 2.85 -10.83 16.08
C ARG A 42 1.46 -10.59 16.66
N CYS A 43 0.44 -10.96 15.91
CA CYS A 43 -0.94 -10.92 16.41
C CYS A 43 -1.17 -11.98 17.49
N GLU A 44 -1.59 -11.59 18.70
CA GLU A 44 -1.99 -12.53 19.79
C GLU A 44 -3.03 -13.58 19.35
N PHE A 45 -3.87 -13.27 18.36
CA PHE A 45 -4.99 -14.14 17.95
C PHE A 45 -4.63 -15.14 16.86
N CYS A 46 -3.75 -14.78 15.93
CA CYS A 46 -3.46 -15.62 14.75
C CYS A 46 -1.96 -15.82 14.48
N GLY A 47 -1.08 -15.22 15.26
CA GLY A 47 0.37 -15.36 15.14
C GLY A 47 1.01 -14.69 13.92
N ALA A 48 0.21 -14.07 13.04
CA ALA A 48 0.70 -13.34 11.87
C ALA A 48 1.63 -12.20 12.30
N ARG A 49 2.78 -12.05 11.62
CA ARG A 49 3.67 -10.91 11.84
C ARG A 49 3.01 -9.63 11.31
N PHE A 50 3.15 -8.53 12.05
CA PHE A 50 2.80 -7.22 11.50
C PHE A 50 3.85 -6.81 10.46
N ALA A 51 3.39 -6.35 9.30
CA ALA A 51 4.26 -5.81 8.26
C ALA A 51 4.95 -4.55 8.82
N GLY A 52 6.25 -4.65 9.11
CA GLY A 52 7.01 -3.60 9.81
C GLY A 52 7.93 -4.08 10.94
N ALA A 53 7.88 -5.36 11.32
CA ALA A 53 8.77 -5.91 12.36
C ALA A 53 10.25 -6.08 11.94
N THR A 54 10.68 -5.46 10.84
CA THR A 54 12.09 -5.27 10.50
C THR A 54 12.47 -3.82 10.79
N GLY A 55 12.79 -3.53 12.06
CA GLY A 55 13.58 -2.36 12.44
C GLY A 55 12.82 -1.03 12.56
N GLY A 56 12.42 -0.72 13.80
CA GLY A 56 11.90 0.60 14.15
C GLY A 56 11.87 0.79 15.66
N ALA A 57 13.05 0.88 16.28
CA ALA A 57 13.18 1.30 17.66
C ALA A 57 12.63 2.73 17.82
N TYR A 58 11.38 2.91 18.23
CA TYR A 58 10.87 4.21 18.70
C TYR A 58 11.35 4.56 20.12
N ARG A 59 12.49 4.01 20.53
CA ARG A 59 13.25 4.48 21.67
C ARG A 59 14.49 5.19 21.15
N ASN A 60 14.28 6.31 20.46
CA ASN A 60 15.32 7.32 20.45
C ASN A 60 15.43 7.82 21.89
N PRO A 61 16.55 7.65 22.62
CA PRO A 61 16.90 8.72 23.54
C PRO A 61 16.90 9.97 22.68
N ARG A 62 16.23 11.05 23.12
CA ARG A 62 16.43 12.38 22.50
C ARG A 62 17.93 12.48 22.18
N PRO A 63 18.34 12.71 20.92
CA PRO A 63 19.72 13.11 20.71
C PRO A 63 19.91 14.31 21.64
N THR A 64 20.79 14.18 22.62
CA THR A 64 21.29 15.33 23.35
C THR A 64 21.91 16.19 22.28
N VAL A 65 21.14 17.18 21.82
CA VAL A 65 21.65 18.23 20.94
C VAL A 65 22.85 18.79 21.69
N PRO A 66 24.07 18.69 21.15
CA PRO A 66 25.20 19.40 21.74
C PRO A 66 24.77 20.85 21.90
N ALA A 67 25.01 21.43 23.08
CA ALA A 67 24.76 22.85 23.27
C ALA A 67 25.48 23.59 22.15
N VAL A 68 24.70 24.25 21.28
CA VAL A 68 25.22 25.03 20.17
C VAL A 68 26.14 26.09 20.81
N PRO A 69 27.45 26.11 20.49
CA PRO A 69 28.31 27.20 20.96
C PRO A 69 27.71 28.50 20.45
N SER A 70 27.47 29.43 21.38
CA SER A 70 26.84 30.71 21.16
C SER A 70 27.85 31.71 20.57
N ASP A 71 28.56 31.31 19.53
CA ASP A 71 29.43 32.21 18.79
C ASP A 71 28.62 32.70 17.58
N ASP A 72 28.18 33.95 17.66
CA ASP A 72 27.38 34.64 16.65
C ASP A 72 28.02 34.61 15.23
N GLU A 73 29.32 34.30 15.13
CA GLU A 73 30.04 34.09 13.87
C GLU A 73 29.62 32.80 13.14
N GLU A 74 29.31 31.70 13.84
CA GLU A 74 28.94 30.43 13.19
C GLU A 74 27.49 30.47 12.67
N LEU A 75 26.60 31.23 13.33
CA LEU A 75 25.24 31.48 12.86
C LEU A 75 25.20 32.47 11.68
N ALA A 76 26.18 33.39 11.59
CA ALA A 76 26.38 34.26 10.45
C ALA A 76 26.92 33.49 9.23
N GLU A 77 27.85 32.56 9.45
CA GLU A 77 28.36 31.64 8.42
C GLU A 77 27.29 30.62 7.99
N ALA A 78 26.40 30.19 8.90
CA ALA A 78 25.25 29.34 8.61
C ALA A 78 24.12 30.08 7.86
N ARG A 79 24.17 31.41 7.77
CA ARG A 79 23.16 32.22 7.10
C ARG A 79 23.47 32.32 5.61
N ARG A 80 23.28 31.19 4.91
CA ARG A 80 23.30 31.14 3.44
C ARG A 80 22.50 32.31 2.89
N SER A 81 23.11 33.09 1.99
CA SER A 81 22.40 34.20 1.35
C SER A 81 21.17 33.66 0.62
N LEU A 82 20.10 34.47 0.52
CA LEU A 82 18.89 34.07 -0.21
C LEU A 82 19.19 33.70 -1.67
N LEU A 83 20.23 34.30 -2.27
CA LEU A 83 20.71 33.96 -3.60
C LEU A 83 21.28 32.54 -3.64
N GLN A 84 22.08 32.15 -2.64
CA GLN A 84 22.63 30.81 -2.53
C GLN A 84 21.52 29.74 -2.42
N LEU A 85 20.48 30.03 -1.63
CA LEU A 85 19.33 29.13 -1.48
C LEU A 85 18.54 29.00 -2.78
N PHE A 86 18.36 30.10 -3.51
CA PHE A 86 17.68 30.09 -4.79
C PHE A 86 18.46 29.29 -5.84
N GLU A 87 19.78 29.46 -5.87
CA GLU A 87 20.68 28.75 -6.79
C GLU A 87 20.73 27.24 -6.49
N ASP A 88 20.72 26.84 -5.21
CA ASP A 88 20.62 25.43 -4.81
C ASP A 88 19.27 24.81 -5.22
N LEU A 89 18.17 25.53 -5.01
CA LEU A 89 16.83 25.06 -5.42
C LEU A 89 16.72 24.94 -6.95
N GLN A 90 17.27 25.89 -7.69
CA GLN A 90 17.34 25.82 -9.15
C GLN A 90 18.18 24.63 -9.60
N ARG A 91 19.34 24.38 -8.99
CA ARG A 91 20.17 23.21 -9.32
C ARG A 91 19.43 21.89 -9.11
N VAL A 92 18.70 21.74 -8.01
CA VAL A 92 17.91 20.51 -7.75
C VAL A 92 16.77 20.38 -8.76
N HIS A 93 16.11 21.49 -9.09
CA HIS A 93 15.07 21.51 -10.10
C HIS A 93 15.63 21.14 -11.48
N ASP A 94 16.78 21.68 -11.90
CA ASP A 94 17.42 21.39 -13.18
C ASP A 94 17.90 19.93 -13.26
N VAL A 95 18.41 19.36 -12.17
CA VAL A 95 18.74 17.91 -12.12
C VAL A 95 17.47 17.06 -12.23
N SER A 96 16.39 17.46 -11.56
CA SER A 96 15.09 16.77 -11.66
C SER A 96 14.45 16.95 -13.04
N SER A 97 14.67 18.10 -13.69
CA SER A 97 14.18 18.42 -15.04
C SER A 97 15.03 17.81 -16.14
N ALA A 98 16.33 17.61 -15.92
CA ALA A 98 17.19 16.81 -16.79
C ALA A 98 16.77 15.32 -16.76
N HIS A 99 16.16 14.89 -15.65
CA HIS A 99 15.42 13.63 -15.52
C HIS A 99 13.93 13.80 -15.79
N HIS A 100 13.51 14.71 -16.68
CA HIS A 100 12.20 14.60 -17.30
C HIS A 100 12.11 13.24 -18.00
N TYR A 101 11.56 12.27 -17.28
CA TYR A 101 10.81 11.17 -17.84
C TYR A 101 9.71 11.84 -18.67
N ASP A 102 9.97 11.97 -19.96
CA ASP A 102 9.00 12.39 -20.96
C ASP A 102 7.99 11.23 -21.09
N PRO A 103 6.75 11.33 -20.57
CA PRO A 103 5.77 10.27 -20.71
C PRO A 103 5.13 10.27 -22.11
N VAL A 104 5.64 11.07 -23.06
CA VAL A 104 5.06 11.22 -24.40
C VAL A 104 6.06 10.78 -25.47
N ARG A 105 6.62 9.59 -25.31
CA ARG A 105 7.10 8.79 -26.45
C ARG A 105 6.70 7.33 -26.26
N GLY A 106 5.61 6.97 -26.92
CA GLY A 106 5.08 5.62 -26.93
C GLY A 106 4.11 5.43 -25.76
N GLU A 107 2.88 5.12 -26.09
CA GLU A 107 1.93 4.43 -25.21
C GLU A 107 2.47 3.01 -24.88
N GLU A 108 3.62 2.93 -24.24
CA GLU A 108 4.15 1.69 -23.67
C GLU A 108 3.46 1.50 -22.33
N THR A 109 2.37 0.74 -22.33
CA THR A 109 1.71 0.30 -21.10
C THR A 109 2.70 -0.56 -20.33
N ILE A 110 3.39 0.02 -19.34
CA ILE A 110 4.31 -0.73 -18.48
C ILE A 110 3.45 -1.59 -17.55
N THR A 111 3.38 -2.88 -17.86
CA THR A 111 2.77 -3.93 -17.05
C THR A 111 3.68 -4.24 -15.87
N LEU A 112 3.14 -4.06 -14.66
CA LEU A 112 3.83 -4.31 -13.40
C LEU A 112 3.17 -5.50 -12.70
N PHE A 113 3.99 -6.43 -12.22
CA PHE A 113 3.55 -7.60 -11.46
C PHE A 113 3.99 -7.48 -10.01
N GLN A 114 3.23 -8.08 -9.10
CA GLN A 114 3.58 -8.11 -7.69
C GLN A 114 4.40 -9.38 -7.37
N CYS A 115 5.60 -9.22 -6.82
CA CYS A 115 6.43 -10.34 -6.38
C CYS A 115 5.69 -11.16 -5.30
N PRO A 116 5.50 -12.48 -5.47
CA PRO A 116 4.73 -13.31 -4.53
C PRO A 116 5.43 -13.48 -3.18
N SER A 117 6.75 -13.28 -3.12
CA SER A 117 7.52 -13.49 -1.89
C SER A 117 7.63 -12.25 -1.01
N CYS A 118 7.67 -11.05 -1.62
CA CYS A 118 7.88 -9.81 -0.87
C CYS A 118 6.86 -8.69 -1.15
N GLY A 119 5.96 -8.87 -2.12
CA GLY A 119 4.92 -7.89 -2.45
C GLY A 119 5.40 -6.66 -3.24
N ARG A 120 6.68 -6.61 -3.64
CA ARG A 120 7.24 -5.51 -4.43
C ARG A 120 6.81 -5.60 -5.89
N PHE A 121 6.54 -4.45 -6.52
CA PHE A 121 6.26 -4.38 -7.95
C PHE A 121 7.55 -4.59 -8.76
N VAL A 122 7.45 -5.45 -9.77
CA VAL A 122 8.51 -5.80 -10.73
C VAL A 122 7.98 -5.62 -12.15
N ALA A 123 8.87 -5.32 -13.11
CA ALA A 123 8.51 -5.28 -14.52
C ALA A 123 8.20 -6.70 -15.04
N GLU A 124 7.41 -6.79 -16.11
CA GLU A 124 7.03 -8.05 -16.75
C GLU A 124 8.25 -8.88 -17.21
N ASP A 125 9.30 -8.20 -17.68
CA ASP A 125 10.53 -8.79 -18.21
C ASP A 125 11.61 -9.01 -17.13
N ALA A 126 11.31 -8.77 -15.85
CA ALA A 126 12.27 -8.98 -14.78
C ALA A 126 12.48 -10.47 -14.51
N ASP A 127 13.71 -10.96 -14.66
CA ASP A 127 14.10 -12.34 -14.31
C ASP A 127 14.31 -12.54 -12.80
N GLU A 128 14.50 -11.47 -12.03
CA GLU A 128 14.79 -11.54 -10.60
C GLU A 128 14.28 -10.32 -9.84
N CYS A 129 13.71 -10.54 -8.65
CA CYS A 129 13.32 -9.49 -7.74
C CYS A 129 14.49 -9.13 -6.81
N ALA A 130 14.58 -7.87 -6.38
CA ALA A 130 15.57 -7.41 -5.38
C ALA A 130 15.54 -8.17 -4.04
N CYS A 131 14.49 -8.95 -3.76
CA CYS A 131 14.43 -9.85 -2.61
C CYS A 131 15.16 -11.19 -2.82
N GLY A 132 15.76 -11.42 -3.99
CA GLY A 132 16.51 -12.63 -4.36
C GLY A 132 15.68 -13.75 -4.99
N VAL A 133 14.41 -13.48 -5.32
CA VAL A 133 13.52 -14.46 -5.96
C VAL A 133 13.64 -14.33 -7.46
N ARG A 134 13.97 -15.44 -8.11
CA ARG A 134 14.03 -15.55 -9.57
C ARG A 134 12.67 -15.92 -10.13
N PHE A 135 12.25 -15.16 -11.13
CA PHE A 135 11.08 -15.48 -11.92
C PHE A 135 11.51 -16.49 -12.99
N ALA A 136 10.68 -17.50 -13.22
CA ALA A 136 10.90 -18.34 -14.38
C ALA A 136 10.77 -17.44 -15.62
N PRO A 137 11.69 -17.54 -16.60
CA PRO A 137 11.50 -16.83 -17.85
C PRO A 137 10.12 -17.19 -18.38
N ALA A 138 9.45 -16.24 -19.04
CA ALA A 138 8.22 -16.50 -19.78
C ALA A 138 8.51 -17.40 -20.99
N THR A 139 9.10 -18.58 -20.79
CA THR A 139 8.83 -19.73 -21.62
C THR A 139 7.32 -19.81 -21.67
N GLY A 140 6.70 -19.61 -22.84
CA GLY A 140 5.25 -19.48 -23.03
C GLY A 140 4.42 -20.70 -22.60
N LEU A 141 4.94 -21.54 -21.73
CA LEU A 141 4.27 -22.64 -21.07
C LEU A 141 3.09 -22.11 -20.26
N SER A 142 1.89 -22.23 -20.82
CA SER A 142 0.64 -22.04 -20.10
C SER A 142 0.22 -23.35 -19.43
N VAL A 143 -0.55 -23.28 -18.35
CA VAL A 143 -1.11 -24.47 -17.71
C VAL A 143 -2.52 -24.68 -18.25
N CYS A 144 -2.81 -25.88 -18.78
CA CYS A 144 -4.15 -26.22 -19.26
C CYS A 144 -5.14 -26.22 -18.08
N PRO A 145 -6.24 -25.45 -18.13
CA PRO A 145 -7.21 -25.38 -17.03
C PRO A 145 -8.01 -26.69 -16.86
N GLU A 146 -8.14 -27.51 -17.90
CA GLU A 146 -8.89 -28.76 -17.82
C GLU A 146 -8.12 -29.90 -17.16
N CYS A 147 -6.81 -30.01 -17.43
CA CYS A 147 -6.02 -31.17 -16.99
C CYS A 147 -4.74 -30.82 -16.21
N GLY A 148 -4.41 -29.53 -16.07
CA GLY A 148 -3.22 -29.06 -15.35
C GLY A 148 -1.89 -29.33 -16.05
N ALA A 149 -1.91 -29.83 -17.30
CA ALA A 149 -0.69 -30.08 -18.06
C ALA A 149 -0.04 -28.77 -18.51
N GLN A 150 1.30 -28.73 -18.56
CA GLN A 150 2.03 -27.62 -19.16
C GLN A 150 1.90 -27.70 -20.69
N VAL A 151 1.44 -26.61 -21.30
CA VAL A 151 1.16 -26.47 -22.72
C VAL A 151 2.14 -25.45 -23.31
N PRO A 152 2.87 -25.78 -24.39
CA PRO A 152 3.76 -24.84 -25.06
C PRO A 152 3.03 -23.58 -25.54
N GLY A 153 3.68 -22.43 -25.41
CA GLY A 153 3.12 -21.15 -25.85
C GLY A 153 2.90 -21.14 -27.35
N GLY A 154 1.66 -20.85 -27.76
CA GLY A 154 1.24 -20.89 -29.16
C GLY A 154 0.66 -22.24 -29.63
N ALA A 155 0.45 -23.22 -28.74
CA ALA A 155 -0.31 -24.41 -29.09
C ALA A 155 -1.82 -24.15 -28.97
N ASP A 156 -2.55 -24.31 -30.09
CA ASP A 156 -4.02 -24.12 -30.14
C ASP A 156 -4.79 -25.16 -29.30
N LEU A 157 -4.16 -26.29 -28.97
CA LEU A 157 -4.75 -27.41 -28.25
C LEU A 157 -3.75 -27.97 -27.24
N CYS A 158 -4.26 -28.33 -26.06
CA CYS A 158 -3.49 -29.08 -25.07
C CYS A 158 -3.11 -30.46 -25.63
N PRO A 159 -1.82 -30.87 -25.61
CA PRO A 159 -1.41 -32.17 -26.13
C PRO A 159 -1.93 -33.36 -25.31
N VAL A 160 -2.40 -33.12 -24.08
CA VAL A 160 -2.88 -34.15 -23.15
C VAL A 160 -4.38 -34.36 -23.26
N CYS A 161 -5.19 -33.31 -23.06
CA CYS A 161 -6.65 -33.43 -23.07
C CYS A 161 -7.30 -32.92 -24.36
N ARG A 162 -6.55 -32.26 -25.25
CA ARG A 162 -7.06 -31.57 -26.45
C ARG A 162 -8.05 -30.44 -26.16
N GLY A 163 -8.16 -29.97 -24.92
CA GLY A 163 -8.86 -28.73 -24.58
C GLY A 163 -8.11 -27.53 -25.15
N HIS A 164 -8.83 -26.51 -25.59
CA HIS A 164 -8.20 -25.26 -26.03
C HIS A 164 -7.64 -24.55 -24.80
N PRO A 165 -6.34 -24.18 -24.75
CA PRO A 165 -5.90 -23.19 -23.79
C PRO A 165 -6.59 -21.90 -24.21
N GLU A 166 -7.61 -21.51 -23.46
CA GLU A 166 -8.49 -20.42 -23.82
C GLU A 166 -7.67 -19.14 -23.99
N THR A 167 -7.31 -18.85 -25.24
CA THR A 167 -6.87 -17.53 -25.68
C THR A 167 -8.13 -16.79 -26.04
N THR A 168 -9.04 -16.66 -25.07
CA THR A 168 -10.24 -15.87 -25.22
C THR A 168 -9.83 -14.43 -24.98
N GLY A 169 -9.73 -13.69 -26.08
CA GLY A 169 -9.68 -12.25 -26.05
C GLY A 169 -10.74 -11.73 -25.09
N SER A 170 -10.37 -10.66 -24.41
CA SER A 170 -11.18 -9.86 -23.50
C SER A 170 -12.59 -9.59 -24.04
N GLU A 171 -13.50 -10.55 -23.92
CA GLU A 171 -14.93 -10.28 -23.89
C GLU A 171 -15.19 -9.71 -22.52
N VAL A 172 -15.37 -8.38 -22.46
CA VAL A 172 -15.65 -7.66 -21.22
C VAL A 172 -16.94 -8.24 -20.64
N ALA A 173 -16.81 -9.03 -19.57
CA ALA A 173 -17.95 -9.56 -18.83
C ALA A 173 -18.50 -8.47 -17.90
N TYR A 174 -19.77 -8.13 -18.06
CA TYR A 174 -20.45 -7.17 -17.21
C TYR A 174 -21.18 -7.91 -16.08
N ALA A 175 -21.14 -7.39 -14.87
CA ALA A 175 -21.82 -7.97 -13.72
C ALA A 175 -22.85 -7.01 -13.14
N CYS A 176 -23.98 -7.54 -12.69
CA CYS A 176 -25.01 -6.74 -12.00
C CYS A 176 -24.47 -6.23 -10.65
N PRO A 177 -24.50 -4.91 -10.36
CA PRO A 177 -23.98 -4.36 -9.10
C PRO A 177 -24.84 -4.74 -7.88
N LEU A 178 -26.08 -5.22 -8.07
CA LEU A 178 -26.95 -5.62 -6.97
C LEU A 178 -26.81 -7.10 -6.58
N CYS A 179 -26.59 -8.00 -7.55
CA CYS A 179 -26.57 -9.44 -7.28
C CYS A 179 -25.33 -10.18 -7.80
N GLY A 180 -24.46 -9.52 -8.55
CA GLY A 180 -23.22 -10.09 -9.09
C GLY A 180 -23.41 -11.07 -10.26
N SER A 181 -24.64 -11.27 -10.75
CA SER A 181 -24.86 -12.13 -11.92
C SER A 181 -24.26 -11.50 -13.17
N GLU A 182 -23.68 -12.31 -14.04
CA GLU A 182 -23.23 -11.86 -15.36
C GLU A 182 -24.41 -11.36 -16.20
N VAL A 183 -24.21 -10.25 -16.90
CA VAL A 183 -25.16 -9.59 -17.79
C VAL A 183 -24.46 -9.20 -19.08
N SER A 184 -25.20 -9.15 -20.19
CA SER A 184 -24.66 -8.65 -21.46
C SER A 184 -24.49 -7.12 -21.44
N ALA A 185 -23.63 -6.59 -22.30
CA ALA A 185 -23.40 -5.14 -22.43
C ALA A 185 -24.70 -4.34 -22.67
N ASP A 186 -25.62 -4.89 -23.47
CA ASP A 186 -26.90 -4.26 -23.81
C ASP A 186 -28.05 -4.63 -22.84
N ALA A 187 -27.75 -5.25 -21.70
CA ALA A 187 -28.79 -5.65 -20.76
C ALA A 187 -29.45 -4.41 -20.13
N VAL A 188 -30.77 -4.27 -20.34
CA VAL A 188 -31.59 -3.21 -19.69
C VAL A 188 -32.12 -3.68 -18.32
N ARG A 189 -32.13 -5.00 -18.08
CA ARG A 189 -32.65 -5.58 -16.84
C ARG A 189 -31.92 -6.86 -16.46
N CYS A 190 -31.61 -6.99 -15.17
CA CYS A 190 -31.07 -8.22 -14.58
C CYS A 190 -32.21 -9.14 -14.09
N SER A 191 -31.94 -10.45 -14.02
CA SER A 191 -32.84 -11.47 -13.44
C SER A 191 -33.21 -11.19 -11.98
N CYS A 192 -32.33 -10.52 -11.21
CA CYS A 192 -32.64 -10.08 -9.85
C CYS A 192 -33.62 -8.89 -9.78
N GLY A 193 -34.01 -8.35 -10.93
CA GLY A 193 -34.96 -7.23 -11.05
C GLY A 193 -34.31 -5.85 -11.19
N ALA A 194 -32.98 -5.74 -11.09
CA ALA A 194 -32.25 -4.48 -11.32
C ALA A 194 -32.50 -3.97 -12.74
N ARG A 195 -32.68 -2.65 -12.89
CA ARG A 195 -32.74 -1.97 -14.18
C ARG A 195 -31.47 -1.18 -14.41
N PHE A 196 -30.96 -1.23 -15.63
CA PHE A 196 -29.81 -0.45 -16.08
C PHE A 196 -30.33 0.70 -16.94
N GLU A 197 -29.93 1.92 -16.61
CA GLU A 197 -30.19 3.09 -17.43
C GLU A 197 -29.13 3.14 -18.54
N ALA A 198 -29.58 3.40 -19.77
CA ALA A 198 -28.73 3.50 -20.95
C ALA A 198 -28.13 4.91 -21.08
#